data_AF-A0A0G0XT40-F1
#
_entry.id   AF-A0A0G0XT40-F1
#
_cell.length_a   1.000
_cell.length_b   1.000
_cell.length_c   1.000
_cell.angle_alpha   90.00
_cell.angle_beta   90.00
_cell.angle_gamma   90.00
#
_symmetry.space_group_name_H-M   'P 1'
#
loop_
_entity.id
_entity.type
_entity.pdbx_description
1 polymer ?
#
loop_
_entity_poly.entity_id
_entity_poly.type
_entity_poly.pdbx_seq_one_letter_code
_entity_poly.pdbx_strand_id
1 'polypeptide(L)'
;MGTLEHEAQVDFEAVGRKLISAEALNKDEIFLVFGRATNFASDLIDSKLDQTHAASSVSVEVRSHMTVIVLDRLVSLYQGGSTPLFANLKEAVCQTFSIKSEDLSDERLHSVLSSSLDEYFSKDISEEVKKNMGLIRGAVDQVASKDA
;
A
#
# COMPACT_ATOMS: atom_id res chain seq x y z
N MET A 1 7.33 9.97 17.45
CA MET A 1 7.41 8.68 18.16
C MET A 1 6.12 7.94 17.85
N GLY A 2 6.14 6.76 17.22
CA GLY A 2 4.88 6.05 16.96
C GLY A 2 4.93 4.74 16.17
N THR A 3 5.91 4.52 15.28
CA THR A 3 5.93 3.31 14.43
C THR A 3 6.77 2.17 15.01
N LEU A 4 7.94 2.48 15.57
CA LEU A 4 8.87 1.46 16.11
C LEU A 4 8.37 0.76 17.39
N GLU A 5 7.55 1.43 18.21
CA GLU A 5 7.03 0.84 19.45
C GLU A 5 5.85 -0.12 19.20
N HIS A 6 5.08 0.07 18.13
CA HIS A 6 4.01 -0.87 17.75
C HIS A 6 4.56 -2.12 17.05
N GLU A 7 5.62 -1.99 16.25
CA GLU A 7 6.25 -3.15 15.58
C GLU A 7 6.92 -4.12 16.57
N ALA A 8 7.38 -3.64 17.74
CA ALA A 8 8.12 -4.43 18.71
C ALA A 8 7.29 -5.51 19.45
N GLN A 9 5.96 -5.50 19.33
CA GLN A 9 5.07 -6.46 20.01
C GLN A 9 4.31 -7.41 19.08
N VAL A 10 4.43 -7.26 17.76
CA VAL A 10 3.62 -8.06 16.83
C VAL A 10 4.42 -9.24 16.29
N ASP A 11 3.86 -10.44 16.48
CA ASP A 11 4.36 -11.69 15.91
C ASP A 11 4.00 -11.76 14.41
N PHE A 12 4.98 -11.44 13.55
CA PHE A 12 4.84 -11.49 12.10
C PHE A 12 4.43 -12.89 11.58
N GLU A 13 4.88 -13.97 12.23
CA GLU A 13 4.46 -15.32 11.85
C GLU A 13 2.99 -15.57 12.21
N ALA A 14 2.51 -15.06 13.35
CA ALA A 14 1.11 -15.12 13.71
C ALA A 14 0.23 -14.35 12.71
N VAL A 15 0.66 -13.17 12.27
CA VAL A 15 -0.03 -12.41 11.22
C VAL A 15 -0.07 -13.19 9.91
N GLY A 16 1.06 -13.79 9.51
CA GLY A 16 1.14 -14.67 8.35
C GLY A 16 0.16 -15.83 8.42
N ARG A 17 0.10 -16.54 9.56
CA ARG A 17 -0.87 -17.63 9.79
C ARG A 17 -2.31 -17.15 9.66
N LYS A 18 -2.65 -15.97 10.22
CA LYS A 18 -4.00 -15.39 10.14
C LYS A 18 -4.39 -14.97 8.72
N LEU A 19 -3.41 -14.49 7.94
CA LEU A 19 -3.61 -14.18 6.52
C LEU A 19 -3.98 -15.42 5.71
N ILE A 20 -3.29 -16.55 5.94
CA ILE A 20 -3.55 -17.82 5.25
C ILE A 20 -4.86 -18.48 5.71
N SER A 21 -5.11 -18.53 7.02
CA SER A 21 -6.26 -19.21 7.62
C SER A 21 -7.58 -18.43 7.53
N ALA A 22 -7.55 -17.20 7.00
CA ALA A 22 -8.65 -16.25 6.98
C ALA A 22 -9.20 -15.89 8.38
N GLU A 23 -8.42 -16.10 9.45
CA GLU A 23 -8.74 -15.62 10.79
C GLU A 23 -8.83 -14.09 10.85
N ALA A 24 -9.61 -13.55 11.79
CA ALA A 24 -9.74 -12.11 11.94
C ALA A 24 -8.41 -11.48 12.41
N LEU A 25 -7.94 -10.49 11.65
CA LEU A 25 -6.82 -9.64 12.04
C LEU A 25 -7.33 -8.54 12.97
N ASN A 26 -6.57 -8.22 14.02
CA ASN A 26 -6.85 -7.05 14.86
C ASN A 26 -6.36 -5.77 14.18
N LYS A 27 -6.63 -4.60 14.79
CA LYS A 27 -6.29 -3.29 14.20
C LYS A 27 -4.79 -3.11 13.95
N ASP A 28 -3.94 -3.55 14.87
CA ASP A 28 -2.49 -3.41 14.74
C ASP A 28 -1.95 -4.33 13.64
N GLU A 29 -2.50 -5.53 13.53
CA GLU A 29 -2.16 -6.49 12.47
C GLU A 29 -2.58 -5.99 11.09
N ILE A 30 -3.79 -5.42 10.97
CA ILE A 30 -4.27 -4.77 9.74
C ILE A 30 -3.36 -3.59 9.39
N PHE A 31 -3.03 -2.74 10.37
CA PHE A 31 -2.14 -1.60 10.18
C PHE A 31 -0.76 -2.03 9.67
N LEU A 32 -0.22 -3.15 10.16
CA LEU A 32 1.07 -3.68 9.68
C LEU A 32 0.99 -4.18 8.24
N VAL A 33 -0.05 -4.95 7.89
CA VAL A 33 -0.26 -5.39 6.50
C VAL A 33 -0.37 -4.19 5.56
N PHE A 34 -1.14 -3.18 5.96
CA PHE A 34 -1.28 -1.93 5.23
C PHE A 34 0.04 -1.15 5.14
N GLY A 35 0.82 -1.10 6.23
CA GLY A 35 2.15 -0.50 6.26
C GLY A 35 3.12 -1.14 5.26
N ARG A 36 3.06 -2.46 5.10
CA ARG A 36 3.90 -3.16 4.10
C ARG A 36 3.46 -2.91 2.68
N ALA A 37 2.16 -2.87 2.45
CA ALA A 37 1.61 -2.51 1.15
C ALA A 37 1.94 -1.06 0.75
N THR A 38 1.92 -0.12 1.71
CA THR A 38 2.30 1.27 1.47
C THR A 38 3.81 1.43 1.25
N ASN A 39 4.67 0.66 1.92
CA ASN A 39 6.10 0.64 1.61
C ASN A 39 6.36 0.22 0.15
N PHE A 40 5.70 -0.84 -0.32
CA PHE A 40 5.81 -1.25 -1.73
C PHE A 40 5.37 -0.13 -2.69
N ALA A 41 4.25 0.55 -2.39
CA ALA A 41 3.79 1.68 -3.20
C ALA A 41 4.78 2.86 -3.17
N SER A 42 5.44 3.11 -2.03
CA SER A 42 6.50 4.13 -1.91
C SER A 42 7.72 3.76 -2.75
N ASP A 43 8.17 2.51 -2.70
CA ASP A 43 9.31 2.04 -3.50
C ASP A 43 9.03 2.15 -5.00
N LEU A 44 7.79 1.89 -5.43
CA LEU A 44 7.35 2.10 -6.82
C LEU A 44 7.40 3.57 -7.23
N ILE A 45 6.95 4.46 -6.35
CA ILE A 45 7.05 5.92 -6.56
C ILE A 45 8.51 6.32 -6.74
N ASP A 46 9.40 5.87 -5.86
CA ASP A 46 10.81 6.23 -5.89
C ASP A 46 11.46 5.74 -7.19
N SER A 47 11.18 4.49 -7.56
CA SER A 47 11.69 3.88 -8.79
C SER A 47 11.23 4.59 -10.07
N LYS A 48 9.98 5.05 -10.13
CA LYS A 48 9.37 5.61 -11.35
C LYS A 48 9.38 7.15 -11.43
N LEU A 49 9.36 7.86 -10.30
CA LEU A 49 9.27 9.32 -10.24
C LEU A 49 10.59 10.02 -9.88
N ASP A 50 11.56 9.36 -9.24
CA ASP A 50 12.88 9.98 -9.06
C ASP A 50 13.66 10.06 -10.39
N GLN A 51 13.29 9.26 -11.40
CA GLN A 51 13.79 9.41 -12.76
C GLN A 51 13.34 10.72 -13.43
N THR A 52 12.30 11.39 -12.92
CA THR A 52 11.72 12.63 -13.51
C THR A 52 11.90 13.89 -12.65
N HIS A 53 12.72 13.84 -11.58
CA HIS A 53 13.04 14.98 -10.68
C HIS A 53 11.85 15.62 -9.92
N ALA A 54 10.62 15.12 -10.06
CA ALA A 54 9.44 15.73 -9.44
C ALA A 54 9.27 15.37 -7.96
N ALA A 55 9.68 14.16 -7.53
CA ALA A 55 9.32 13.60 -6.22
C ALA A 55 10.13 14.15 -5.03
N SER A 56 11.33 14.71 -5.26
CA SER A 56 12.21 15.20 -4.17
C SER A 56 11.82 16.58 -3.61
N SER A 57 10.92 17.31 -4.28
CA SER A 57 10.47 18.65 -3.86
C SER A 57 9.14 18.65 -3.10
N VAL A 58 8.52 17.49 -2.92
CA VAL A 58 7.17 17.34 -2.39
C VAL A 58 7.21 17.19 -0.88
N SER A 59 6.28 17.82 -0.15
CA SER A 59 6.22 17.67 1.30
C SER A 59 5.91 16.24 1.72
N VAL A 60 6.35 15.86 2.91
CA VAL A 60 6.14 14.51 3.47
C VAL A 60 4.66 14.14 3.46
N GLU A 61 3.77 15.08 3.80
CA GLU A 61 2.34 14.81 3.85
C GLU A 61 1.73 14.51 2.46
N VAL A 62 2.13 15.27 1.45
CA VAL A 62 1.71 15.06 0.06
C VAL A 62 2.29 13.74 -0.48
N ARG A 63 3.53 13.39 -0.12
CA ARG A 63 4.15 12.12 -0.47
C ARG A 63 3.46 10.93 0.18
N SER A 64 3.08 11.03 1.46
CA SER A 64 2.30 10.00 2.15
C SER A 64 0.95 9.79 1.47
N HIS A 65 0.24 10.87 1.11
CA HIS A 65 -1.03 10.75 0.38
C HIS A 65 -0.86 10.13 -1.01
N MET A 66 0.17 10.55 -1.75
CA MET A 66 0.51 9.97 -3.04
C MET A 66 0.75 8.47 -2.93
N THR A 67 1.47 8.02 -1.90
CA THR A 67 1.72 6.60 -1.61
C THR A 67 0.43 5.82 -1.42
N VAL A 68 -0.51 6.35 -0.62
CA VAL A 68 -1.80 5.68 -0.39
C VAL A 68 -2.66 5.66 -1.65
N ILE A 69 -2.65 6.72 -2.46
CA ILE A 69 -3.39 6.76 -3.73
C ILE A 69 -2.78 5.80 -4.77
N VAL A 70 -1.45 5.64 -4.80
CA VAL A 70 -0.82 4.59 -5.61
C VAL A 70 -1.30 3.22 -5.16
N LEU A 71 -1.29 2.94 -3.86
CA LEU A 71 -1.79 1.67 -3.33
C LEU A 71 -3.26 1.42 -3.71
N ASP A 72 -4.12 2.43 -3.55
CA ASP A 72 -5.52 2.36 -3.98
C ASP A 72 -5.66 2.01 -5.46
N ARG A 73 -4.84 2.63 -6.30
CA ARG A 73 -4.82 2.36 -7.74
C ARG A 73 -4.40 0.92 -8.04
N LEU A 74 -3.40 0.37 -7.34
CA LEU A 74 -2.95 -1.01 -7.50
C LEU A 74 -4.06 -2.01 -7.13
N VAL A 75 -4.76 -1.76 -6.01
CA VAL A 75 -5.90 -2.57 -5.55
C VAL A 75 -7.06 -2.49 -6.56
N SER A 76 -7.32 -1.31 -7.13
CA SER A 76 -8.32 -1.11 -8.17
C SER A 76 -7.98 -1.80 -9.50
N LEU A 77 -6.69 -1.88 -9.86
CA LEU A 77 -6.25 -2.57 -11.07
C LEU A 77 -6.56 -4.07 -11.03
N TYR A 78 -6.44 -4.70 -9.85
CA TYR A 78 -6.85 -6.08 -9.64
C TYR A 78 -8.35 -6.27 -9.89
N GLN A 79 -9.21 -5.38 -9.37
CA GLN A 79 -10.65 -5.42 -9.66
C GLN A 79 -10.96 -5.27 -11.16
N GLY A 80 -10.14 -4.50 -11.87
CA GLY A 80 -10.20 -4.33 -13.33
C GLY A 80 -9.61 -5.49 -14.14
N GLY A 81 -9.13 -6.57 -13.50
CA GLY A 81 -8.55 -7.75 -14.15
C GLY A 81 -7.07 -7.63 -14.52
N SER A 82 -6.36 -6.59 -14.08
CA SER A 82 -4.92 -6.41 -14.28
C SER A 82 -4.14 -6.93 -13.08
N THR A 83 -3.38 -8.01 -13.26
CA THR A 83 -2.75 -8.77 -12.16
C THR A 83 -1.25 -8.55 -11.90
N PRO A 84 -0.37 -8.07 -12.83
CA PRO A 84 1.07 -8.07 -12.58
C PRO A 84 1.53 -7.25 -11.37
N LEU A 85 1.10 -5.99 -11.27
CA LEU A 85 1.49 -5.13 -10.15
C LEU A 85 0.87 -5.58 -8.82
N PHE A 86 -0.33 -6.16 -8.87
CA PHE A 86 -0.99 -6.72 -7.68
C PHE A 86 -0.27 -8.00 -7.20
N ALA A 87 0.22 -8.83 -8.11
CA ALA A 87 1.03 -9.99 -7.77
C ALA A 87 2.35 -9.58 -7.09
N ASN A 88 3.03 -8.55 -7.61
CA ASN A 88 4.25 -8.01 -6.99
C ASN A 88 3.97 -7.43 -5.59
N LEU A 89 2.84 -6.71 -5.43
CA LEU A 89 2.39 -6.22 -4.13
C LEU A 89 2.15 -7.39 -3.17
N LYS A 90 1.48 -8.45 -3.63
CA LYS A 90 1.25 -9.65 -2.83
C LYS A 90 2.56 -10.30 -2.41
N GLU A 91 3.52 -10.45 -3.32
CA GLU A 91 4.84 -11.00 -3.00
C GLU A 91 5.56 -10.18 -1.93
N ALA A 92 5.56 -8.86 -2.03
CA ALA A 92 6.18 -7.98 -1.03
C ALA A 92 5.54 -8.12 0.36
N VAL A 93 4.20 -8.21 0.41
CA VAL A 93 3.47 -8.49 1.65
C VAL A 93 3.86 -9.88 2.20
N CYS A 94 3.84 -10.91 1.35
CA CYS A 94 4.14 -12.28 1.74
C CYS A 94 5.56 -12.44 2.31
N GLN A 95 6.54 -11.80 1.69
CA GLN A 95 7.94 -11.81 2.14
C GLN A 95 8.09 -11.29 3.57
N THR A 96 7.35 -10.25 3.94
CA THR A 96 7.41 -9.69 5.30
C THR A 96 6.88 -10.68 6.34
N PHE A 97 5.77 -11.36 6.02
CA PHE A 97 5.10 -12.26 6.95
C PHE A 97 5.58 -13.72 6.84
N SER A 98 6.67 -13.96 6.09
CA SER A 98 7.26 -15.29 5.88
C SER A 98 6.26 -16.34 5.40
N ILE A 99 5.31 -15.92 4.55
CA ILE A 99 4.32 -16.79 3.91
C ILE A 99 4.66 -16.95 2.42
N LYS A 100 4.24 -18.06 1.81
CA LYS A 100 4.38 -18.22 0.36
C LYS A 100 3.27 -17.45 -0.36
N SER A 101 3.61 -16.85 -1.50
CA SER A 101 2.65 -16.07 -2.32
C SER A 101 1.44 -16.89 -2.78
N GLU A 102 1.62 -18.20 -3.00
CA GLU A 102 0.56 -19.14 -3.37
C GLU A 102 -0.42 -19.48 -2.23
N ASP A 103 0.00 -19.30 -0.98
CA ASP A 103 -0.82 -19.59 0.20
C ASP A 103 -1.76 -18.42 0.57
N LEU A 104 -1.47 -17.20 0.07
CA LEU A 104 -2.30 -16.02 0.25
C LEU A 104 -3.18 -15.81 -0.99
N SER A 105 -4.51 -15.87 -0.80
CA SER A 105 -5.44 -15.56 -1.89
C SER A 105 -5.47 -14.06 -2.19
N ASP A 106 -5.68 -13.74 -3.46
CA ASP A 106 -5.75 -12.35 -3.93
C ASP A 106 -6.94 -11.62 -3.30
N GLU A 107 -8.09 -12.30 -3.15
CA GLU A 107 -9.30 -11.76 -2.55
C GLU A 107 -9.09 -11.42 -1.08
N ARG A 108 -8.29 -12.21 -0.37
CA ARG A 108 -8.00 -11.97 1.04
C ARG A 108 -7.15 -10.72 1.21
N LEU A 109 -6.07 -10.61 0.43
CA LEU A 109 -5.22 -9.43 0.45
C LEU A 109 -6.01 -8.19 0.02
N HIS A 110 -6.78 -8.29 -1.06
CA HIS A 110 -7.66 -7.23 -1.55
C HIS A 110 -8.61 -6.73 -0.46
N SER A 111 -9.33 -7.64 0.22
CA SER A 111 -10.28 -7.29 1.27
C SER A 111 -9.63 -6.54 2.45
N VAL A 112 -8.45 -6.99 2.90
CA VAL A 112 -7.71 -6.34 3.99
C VAL A 112 -7.26 -4.93 3.60
N LEU A 113 -6.73 -4.78 2.37
CA LEU A 113 -6.27 -3.49 1.88
C LEU A 113 -7.42 -2.53 1.61
N SER A 114 -8.50 -2.98 0.97
CA SER A 114 -9.69 -2.15 0.72
C SER A 114 -10.29 -1.59 2.00
N SER A 115 -10.42 -2.41 3.05
CA SER A 115 -10.92 -1.91 4.34
C SER A 115 -10.04 -0.81 4.94
N SER A 116 -8.72 -0.91 4.77
CA SER A 116 -7.76 0.08 5.28
C SER A 116 -7.77 1.36 4.45
N LEU A 117 -7.93 1.23 3.13
CA LEU A 117 -8.08 2.35 2.19
C LEU A 117 -9.38 3.13 2.44
N ASP A 118 -10.49 2.44 2.64
CA ASP A 118 -11.77 3.07 2.99
C ASP A 118 -11.66 3.87 4.29
N GLU A 119 -11.00 3.31 5.31
CA GLU A 119 -10.74 4.02 6.56
C GLU A 119 -9.85 5.26 6.34
N TYR A 120 -8.81 5.15 5.51
CA TYR A 120 -7.94 6.27 5.17
C TYR A 120 -8.70 7.40 4.47
N PHE A 121 -9.45 7.09 3.41
CA PHE A 121 -10.18 8.08 2.62
C PHE A 121 -11.43 8.64 3.32
N SER A 122 -11.87 8.03 4.43
CA SER A 122 -12.91 8.60 5.30
C SER A 122 -12.41 9.81 6.12
N LYS A 123 -11.10 10.02 6.20
CA LYS A 123 -10.47 11.11 6.97
C LYS A 123 -10.34 12.37 6.12
N ASP A 124 -10.45 13.54 6.76
CA ASP A 124 -10.20 14.82 6.10
C ASP A 124 -8.74 14.96 5.68
N ILE A 125 -8.52 15.39 4.43
CA ILE A 125 -7.20 15.69 3.88
C ILE A 125 -6.87 17.18 4.07
N SER A 126 -5.60 17.51 4.26
CA SER A 126 -5.17 18.90 4.44
C SER A 126 -5.31 19.74 3.16
N GLU A 127 -5.31 21.05 3.33
CA GLU A 127 -5.30 22.01 2.22
C GLU A 127 -4.04 21.90 1.35
N GLU A 128 -2.92 21.47 1.92
CA GLU A 128 -1.69 21.26 1.17
C GLU A 128 -1.81 20.08 0.19
N VAL A 129 -2.39 18.96 0.66
CA VAL A 129 -2.69 17.80 -0.18
C VAL A 129 -3.68 18.18 -1.27
N LYS A 130 -4.77 18.89 -0.92
CA LYS A 130 -5.77 19.35 -1.90
C LYS A 130 -5.16 20.16 -3.04
N LYS A 131 -4.27 21.11 -2.72
CA LYS A 131 -3.56 21.94 -3.72
C LYS A 131 -2.68 21.12 -4.65
N ASN A 132 -2.14 20.00 -4.18
CA ASN A 132 -1.24 19.13 -4.93
C ASN A 132 -1.94 17.92 -5.56
N MET A 133 -3.27 17.78 -5.46
CA MET A 133 -3.99 16.61 -6.01
C MET A 133 -3.80 16.40 -7.51
N GLY A 134 -3.61 17.47 -8.29
CA GLY A 134 -3.30 17.36 -9.72
C GLY A 134 -1.94 16.69 -9.97
N LEU A 135 -0.92 17.09 -9.20
CA LEU A 135 0.41 16.48 -9.23
C LEU A 135 0.35 15.02 -8.77
N ILE A 136 -0.35 14.75 -7.67
CA ILE A 136 -0.52 13.39 -7.14
C ILE A 136 -1.14 12.47 -8.19
N ARG A 137 -2.22 12.90 -8.86
CA ARG A 137 -2.88 12.09 -9.90
C ARG A 137 -1.95 11.80 -11.07
N GLY A 138 -1.24 12.81 -11.58
CA GLY A 138 -0.29 12.63 -12.68
C GLY A 138 0.89 11.71 -12.33
N ALA A 139 1.35 11.75 -11.08
CA ALA A 139 2.35 10.84 -10.55
C ALA A 139 1.83 9.40 -10.46
N VAL A 140 0.62 9.21 -9.93
CA VAL A 140 -0.03 7.90 -9.80
C VAL A 140 -0.26 7.25 -11.17
N ASP A 141 -0.75 8.02 -12.14
CA ASP A 141 -1.00 7.50 -13.49
C ASP A 141 0.28 7.02 -14.17
N GLN A 142 1.41 7.68 -13.95
CA GLN A 142 2.71 7.23 -14.45
C GLN A 142 3.13 5.90 -13.79
N VAL A 143 3.02 5.82 -12.46
CA VAL A 143 3.40 4.60 -11.70
C VAL A 143 2.53 3.40 -12.07
N ALA A 144 1.22 3.62 -12.26
CA ALA A 144 0.24 2.56 -12.49
C ALA A 144 -0.08 2.29 -13.97
N SER A 145 0.61 2.95 -14.91
CA SER A 145 0.43 2.70 -16.35
C SER A 145 0.91 1.31 -16.76
N LYS A 146 0.17 0.66 -17.68
CA LYS A 146 0.37 -0.74 -18.10
C LYS A 146 1.68 -1.01 -18.88
N ASP A 147 2.45 0.02 -19.21
CA ASP A 147 3.69 -0.06 -20.00
C ASP A 147 4.97 -0.09 -19.13
N ALA A 148 4.85 -0.54 -17.87
CA ALA A 148 5.96 -0.69 -16.92
C ALA A 148 6.38 -2.14 -16.73
#